data_AF-A0A955B282-F1
#
_entry.id   AF-A0A955B282-F1
#
_cell.length_a   1.000
_cell.length_b   1.000
_cell.length_c   1.000
_cell.angle_alpha   90.00
_cell.angle_beta   90.00
_cell.angle_gamma   90.00
#
_symmetry.space_group_name_H-M   'P 1'
#
loop_
_entity.id
_entity.type
_entity.pdbx_description
1 polymer ?
#
loop_
_entity_poly.entity_id
_entity_poly.type
_entity_poly.pdbx_seq_one_letter_code
_entity_poly.pdbx_strand_id
1 'polypeptide(L)'
;MSLESLDILVVAPHPDDAELGMGGAICRFLAEGKAVGVLDLTNGEPTPHGSLEIRARETAEASRTLGLAWREKLGLPNRSLQATLEARHQLAAVFRRTRPRWLFAPYWVDAHPDHSAATELVEAARFWSKLTKCDIPGEPHHPERIFYYYCVHLRQAIQPAFVLDISSHWETKAASIRCYESQFIVGRPTEPPTFLDR
;
A
#
# COMPACT_ATOMS: atom_id res chain seq x y z
N MET A 1 23.58 1.74 9.86
CA MET A 1 23.16 1.70 8.44
C MET A 1 22.42 2.99 8.19
N SER A 2 22.90 3.84 7.27
CA SER A 2 22.17 5.06 6.91
C SER A 2 20.79 4.65 6.40
N LEU A 3 19.73 5.29 6.91
CA LEU A 3 18.38 5.09 6.40
C LEU A 3 18.41 5.38 4.89
N GLU A 4 18.31 4.34 4.06
CA GLU A 4 18.41 4.48 2.62
C GLU A 4 17.17 5.22 2.11
N SER A 5 17.39 6.29 1.35
CA SER A 5 16.33 6.96 0.63
C SER A 5 15.64 5.96 -0.30
N LEU A 6 14.32 5.95 -0.28
CA LEU A 6 13.54 5.12 -1.21
C LEU A 6 13.42 5.82 -2.57
N ASP A 7 13.53 5.08 -3.67
CA ASP A 7 13.06 5.57 -4.96
C ASP A 7 11.53 5.60 -4.97
N ILE A 8 10.91 4.59 -4.38
CA ILE A 8 9.47 4.35 -4.46
C ILE A 8 8.94 3.97 -3.08
N LEU A 9 7.86 4.65 -2.67
CA LEU A 9 7.07 4.25 -1.51
C LEU A 9 5.62 4.00 -1.94
N VAL A 10 5.17 2.76 -1.76
CA VAL A 10 3.77 2.37 -1.93
C VAL A 10 3.08 2.52 -0.57
N VAL A 11 2.10 3.41 -0.49
CA VAL A 11 1.27 3.57 0.70
C VAL A 11 -0.01 2.77 0.52
N ALA A 12 -0.29 1.88 1.47
CA ALA A 12 -1.41 0.94 1.45
C ALA A 12 -2.31 1.18 2.66
N PRO A 13 -3.65 1.23 2.51
CA PRO A 13 -4.57 1.31 3.64
C PRO A 13 -4.39 0.11 4.59
N HIS A 14 -4.35 -1.10 4.03
CA HIS A 14 -4.19 -2.36 4.75
C HIS A 14 -3.06 -3.20 4.14
N PRO A 15 -2.43 -4.09 4.91
CA PRO A 15 -1.57 -5.12 4.33
C PRO A 15 -2.39 -6.00 3.37
N ASP A 16 -1.87 -6.33 2.19
CA ASP A 16 -2.52 -6.95 1.00
C ASP A 16 -2.92 -5.98 -0.14
N ASP A 17 -3.23 -4.71 0.16
CA ASP A 17 -3.59 -3.73 -0.88
C ASP A 17 -2.44 -3.45 -1.85
N ALA A 18 -1.21 -3.37 -1.32
CA ALA A 18 0.00 -3.18 -2.12
C ALA A 18 0.27 -4.38 -3.04
N GLU A 19 0.07 -5.60 -2.54
CA GLU A 19 0.22 -6.83 -3.29
C GLU A 19 -0.81 -6.93 -4.43
N LEU A 20 -2.08 -6.69 -4.10
CA LEU A 20 -3.20 -6.71 -5.05
C LEU A 20 -3.04 -5.68 -6.16
N GLY A 21 -2.79 -4.42 -5.79
CA GLY A 21 -2.70 -3.33 -6.75
C GLY A 21 -1.36 -3.29 -7.49
N MET A 22 -0.27 -3.51 -6.77
CA MET A 22 1.08 -3.14 -7.20
C MET A 22 2.12 -4.25 -7.13
N GLY A 23 1.82 -5.47 -6.66
CA GLY A 23 2.84 -6.51 -6.43
C GLY A 23 3.77 -6.77 -7.64
N GLY A 24 3.21 -6.84 -8.84
CA GLY A 24 4.01 -7.02 -10.06
C GLY A 24 4.84 -5.79 -10.43
N ALA A 25 4.34 -4.58 -10.17
CA ALA A 25 5.06 -3.33 -10.37
C ALA A 25 6.20 -3.18 -9.35
N ILE A 26 5.97 -3.55 -8.08
CA ILE A 26 6.99 -3.63 -7.03
C ILE A 26 8.13 -4.54 -7.48
N CYS A 27 7.83 -5.78 -7.90
CA CYS A 27 8.85 -6.71 -8.40
C CYS A 27 9.61 -6.16 -9.61
N ARG A 28 8.91 -5.51 -10.54
CA ARG A 28 9.55 -4.86 -11.70
C ARG A 28 10.53 -3.78 -11.27
N PHE A 29 10.11 -2.86 -10.40
CA PHE A 29 10.98 -1.78 -9.93
C PHE A 29 12.19 -2.30 -9.15
N LEU A 30 12.00 -3.33 -8.32
CA LEU A 30 13.11 -4.02 -7.65
C LEU A 30 14.09 -4.63 -8.66
N ALA A 31 13.59 -5.28 -9.72
CA ALA A 31 14.43 -5.84 -10.79
C ALA A 31 15.18 -4.76 -11.60
N GLU A 32 14.62 -3.55 -11.68
CA GLU A 32 15.27 -2.35 -12.23
C GLU A 32 16.27 -1.69 -11.25
N GLY A 33 16.52 -2.31 -10.09
CA GLY A 33 17.46 -1.84 -9.08
C GLY A 33 16.97 -0.67 -8.23
N LYS A 34 15.65 -0.43 -8.17
CA LYS A 34 15.05 0.64 -7.36
C LYS A 34 14.93 0.22 -5.90
N ALA A 35 15.16 1.16 -5.00
CA ALA A 35 14.81 1.01 -3.58
C ALA A 35 13.29 1.20 -3.42
N VAL A 36 12.56 0.09 -3.21
CA VAL A 36 11.10 0.09 -3.05
C VAL A 36 10.72 -0.24 -1.62
N GLY A 37 9.80 0.54 -1.05
CA GLY A 37 9.22 0.29 0.25
C GLY A 37 7.69 0.26 0.22
N VAL A 38 7.10 -0.41 1.21
CA VAL A 38 5.64 -0.41 1.46
C VAL A 38 5.35 0.15 2.85
N LEU A 39 4.42 1.08 2.96
CA LEU A 39 3.90 1.57 4.24
C LEU A 39 2.42 1.23 4.34
N ASP A 40 2.07 0.32 5.25
CA ASP A 40 0.67 0.05 5.56
C ASP A 40 0.19 1.09 6.59
N LEU A 41 -0.91 1.79 6.33
CA LEU A 41 -1.46 2.80 7.22
C LEU A 41 -2.06 2.15 8.47
N THR A 42 -2.72 1.01 8.30
CA THR A 42 -3.35 0.22 9.36
C THR A 42 -2.73 -1.18 9.47
N ASN A 43 -3.18 -1.97 10.44
CA ASN A 43 -2.82 -3.39 10.56
C ASN A 43 -3.78 -4.33 9.81
N GLY A 44 -4.86 -3.80 9.22
CA GLY A 44 -5.88 -4.58 8.53
C GLY A 44 -6.77 -5.45 9.42
N GLU A 45 -6.72 -5.37 10.75
CA GLU A 45 -7.59 -6.13 11.68
C GLU A 45 -8.61 -5.23 12.35
N PRO A 46 -9.84 -5.68 12.66
CA PRO A 46 -10.28 -7.08 12.61
C PRO A 46 -10.68 -7.58 11.22
N THR A 47 -10.52 -8.88 10.96
CA THR A 47 -11.10 -9.60 9.80
C THR A 47 -11.78 -10.92 10.22
N PRO A 48 -12.68 -11.52 9.42
CA PRO A 48 -13.43 -12.71 9.84
C PRO A 48 -12.58 -13.94 10.20
N HIS A 49 -11.44 -14.12 9.53
CA HIS A 49 -10.57 -15.30 9.71
C HIS A 49 -9.14 -14.92 10.11
N GLY A 50 -8.86 -13.63 10.29
CA GLY A 50 -7.55 -13.13 10.68
C GLY A 50 -7.42 -12.88 12.19
N SER A 51 -6.21 -12.53 12.56
CA SER A 51 -5.83 -12.00 13.87
C SER A 51 -4.60 -11.13 13.67
N LEU A 52 -4.22 -10.32 14.67
CA LEU A 52 -3.01 -9.49 14.58
C LEU A 52 -1.76 -10.33 14.28
N GLU A 53 -1.66 -11.51 14.90
CA GLU A 53 -0.55 -12.43 14.70
C GLU A 53 -0.57 -13.06 13.31
N ILE A 54 -1.74 -13.53 12.86
CA ILE A 54 -1.91 -14.13 11.53
C ILE A 54 -1.55 -13.10 10.46
N ARG A 55 -2.15 -11.90 10.52
CA ARG A 55 -1.90 -10.84 9.54
C ARG A 55 -0.45 -10.40 9.53
N ALA A 56 0.21 -10.31 10.68
CA ALA A 56 1.63 -10.00 10.75
C ALA A 56 2.50 -11.07 10.06
N ARG A 57 2.18 -12.35 10.28
CA ARG A 57 2.88 -13.47 9.61
C ARG A 57 2.66 -13.44 8.10
N GLU A 58 1.41 -13.36 7.65
CA GLU A 58 1.07 -13.30 6.22
C GLU A 58 1.75 -12.12 5.52
N THR A 59 1.76 -10.96 6.17
CA THR A 59 2.44 -9.75 5.67
C THR A 59 3.95 -9.95 5.54
N ALA A 60 4.58 -10.62 6.51
CA ALA A 60 6.02 -10.91 6.45
C ALA A 60 6.34 -11.90 5.32
N GLU A 61 5.52 -12.94 5.14
CA GLU A 61 5.64 -13.90 4.04
C GLU A 61 5.46 -13.23 2.67
N ALA A 62 4.44 -12.37 2.51
CA ALA A 62 4.20 -11.61 1.29
C ALA A 62 5.37 -10.66 0.97
N SER A 63 5.89 -9.98 1.99
CA SER A 63 7.04 -9.08 1.84
C SER A 63 8.30 -9.82 1.37
N ARG A 64 8.56 -11.01 1.94
CA ARG A 64 9.66 -11.87 1.51
C ARG A 64 9.46 -12.37 0.08
N THR A 65 8.23 -12.74 -0.27
CA THR A 65 7.86 -13.21 -1.62
C THR A 65 8.08 -12.13 -2.67
N LEU A 66 7.76 -10.87 -2.35
CA LEU A 66 8.02 -9.72 -3.23
C LEU A 66 9.49 -9.29 -3.26
N GLY A 67 10.31 -9.70 -2.29
CA GLY A 67 11.70 -9.25 -2.14
C GLY A 67 11.83 -7.85 -1.53
N LEU A 68 10.86 -7.39 -0.74
CA LEU A 68 10.89 -6.08 -0.10
C LEU A 68 11.89 -6.04 1.07
N ALA A 69 12.82 -5.09 1.02
CA ALA A 69 13.77 -4.83 2.12
C ALA A 69 13.19 -3.88 3.18
N TRP A 70 12.20 -3.07 2.83
CA TRP A 70 11.57 -2.11 3.74
C TRP A 70 10.05 -2.22 3.70
N ARG A 71 9.46 -2.47 4.87
CA ARG A 71 8.03 -2.36 5.11
C ARG A 71 7.77 -1.93 6.53
N GLU A 72 6.93 -0.94 6.71
CA GLU A 72 6.53 -0.44 8.02
C GLU A 72 5.02 -0.30 8.11
N LYS A 73 4.51 -0.20 9.35
CA LYS A 73 3.12 0.15 9.64
C LYS A 73 3.07 1.51 10.31
N LEU A 74 2.14 2.37 9.89
CA LEU A 74 1.91 3.66 10.55
C LEU A 74 1.15 3.51 11.87
N GLY A 75 0.26 2.51 11.96
CA GLY A 75 -0.47 2.18 13.18
C GLY A 75 -1.80 2.89 13.36
N LEU A 76 -2.40 3.38 12.27
CA LEU A 76 -3.73 3.98 12.27
C LEU A 76 -4.81 2.91 12.45
N PRO A 77 -5.98 3.27 13.03
CA PRO A 77 -7.06 2.31 13.27
C PRO A 77 -7.73 1.87 11.97
N ASN A 78 -7.77 0.54 11.76
CA ASN A 78 -8.48 -0.09 10.65
C ASN A 78 -10.00 0.10 10.76
N ARG A 79 -10.71 0.15 9.62
CA ARG A 79 -12.16 0.42 9.48
C ARG A 79 -12.61 1.78 9.99
N SER A 80 -11.66 2.65 10.33
CA SER A 80 -11.90 3.98 10.90
C SER A 80 -10.78 4.93 10.50
N LEU A 81 -10.14 4.67 9.37
CA LEU A 81 -9.05 5.49 8.86
C LEU A 81 -9.60 6.88 8.52
N GLN A 82 -8.93 7.91 9.03
CA GLN A 82 -9.30 9.30 8.80
C GLN A 82 -8.06 10.13 8.49
N ALA A 83 -8.21 11.11 7.59
CA ALA A 83 -7.15 12.05 7.23
C ALA A 83 -7.00 13.19 8.28
N THR A 84 -6.86 12.81 9.56
CA THR A 84 -6.70 13.77 10.66
C THR A 84 -5.38 14.53 10.57
N LEU A 85 -5.28 15.68 11.26
CA LEU A 85 -4.03 16.43 11.32
C LEU A 85 -2.89 15.63 11.96
N GLU A 86 -3.20 14.81 12.97
CA GLU A 86 -2.23 13.93 13.61
C GLU A 86 -1.71 12.85 12.64
N ALA A 87 -2.61 12.14 11.97
CA ALA A 87 -2.23 11.14 10.96
C ALA A 87 -1.39 11.76 9.84
N ARG A 88 -1.75 12.99 9.43
CA ARG A 88 -1.04 13.75 8.40
C ARG A 88 0.38 14.11 8.82
N HIS A 89 0.55 14.54 10.07
CA HIS A 89 1.86 14.82 10.66
C HIS A 89 2.73 13.56 10.68
N GLN A 90 2.19 12.44 11.20
CA GLN A 90 2.88 11.15 11.24
C GLN A 90 3.31 10.67 9.85
N LEU A 91 2.42 10.72 8.86
CA LEU A 91 2.75 10.29 7.50
C LEU A 91 3.75 11.24 6.83
N ALA A 92 3.64 12.56 7.03
CA ALA A 92 4.61 13.53 6.53
C ALA A 92 6.01 13.29 7.13
N ALA A 93 6.10 12.90 8.40
CA ALA A 93 7.34 12.49 9.05
C ALA A 93 7.95 11.25 8.39
N VAL A 94 7.13 10.26 8.00
CA VAL A 94 7.63 9.10 7.23
C VAL A 94 8.20 9.54 5.89
N PHE A 95 7.55 10.46 5.17
CA PHE A 95 8.06 10.96 3.89
C PHE A 95 9.37 11.73 4.04
N ARG A 96 9.58 12.46 5.14
CA ARG A 96 10.88 13.10 5.44
C ARG A 96 11.96 12.10 5.81
N ARG A 97 11.61 11.06 6.57
CA ARG A 97 12.55 10.00 6.98
C ARG A 97 13.01 9.15 5.81
N THR A 98 12.08 8.72 4.96
CA THR A 98 12.32 7.77 3.86
C THR A 98 12.66 8.46 2.54
N ARG A 99 12.41 9.77 2.44
CA ARG A 99 12.69 10.63 1.29
C ARG A 99 12.29 10.01 -0.08
N PRO A 100 11.07 9.44 -0.21
CA PRO A 100 10.71 8.70 -1.41
C PRO A 100 10.66 9.64 -2.62
N ARG A 101 11.24 9.23 -3.74
CA ARG A 101 11.15 10.01 -4.98
C ARG A 101 9.73 9.99 -5.52
N TRP A 102 9.11 8.81 -5.61
CA TRP A 102 7.73 8.63 -6.07
C TRP A 102 6.85 7.99 -5.00
N LEU A 103 5.60 8.44 -4.93
CA LEU A 103 4.56 7.85 -4.12
C LEU A 103 3.57 7.07 -4.98
N PHE A 104 3.08 5.97 -4.44
CA PHE A 104 1.93 5.25 -4.95
C PHE A 104 0.86 5.20 -3.87
N ALA A 105 -0.36 5.63 -4.17
CA ALA A 105 -1.52 5.61 -3.28
C ALA A 105 -2.68 4.85 -3.95
N PRO A 106 -3.71 4.41 -3.20
CA PRO A 106 -4.91 3.86 -3.82
C PRO A 106 -5.58 4.85 -4.77
N TYR A 107 -6.35 4.35 -5.73
CA TYR A 107 -7.23 5.20 -6.54
C TYR A 107 -8.38 5.74 -5.66
N TRP A 108 -8.63 7.05 -5.74
CA TRP A 108 -9.53 7.77 -4.82
C TRP A 108 -11.03 7.46 -5.01
N VAL A 109 -11.41 6.75 -6.07
CA VAL A 109 -12.79 6.32 -6.31
C VAL A 109 -12.92 4.84 -5.99
N ASP A 110 -13.37 4.55 -4.76
CA ASP A 110 -13.56 3.20 -4.24
C ASP A 110 -14.84 3.12 -3.39
N ALA A 111 -15.41 1.92 -3.26
CA ALA A 111 -16.45 1.63 -2.28
C ALA A 111 -15.88 1.48 -0.86
N HIS A 112 -14.59 1.16 -0.72
CA HIS A 112 -13.95 1.04 0.58
C HIS A 112 -13.56 2.42 1.14
N PRO A 113 -14.17 2.89 2.25
CA PRO A 113 -13.93 4.25 2.75
C PRO A 113 -12.48 4.50 3.19
N ASP A 114 -11.82 3.49 3.78
CA ASP A 114 -10.40 3.64 4.14
C ASP A 114 -9.50 3.86 2.91
N HIS A 115 -9.86 3.40 1.71
CA HIS A 115 -9.04 3.64 0.51
C HIS A 115 -9.11 5.13 0.09
N SER A 116 -10.31 5.69 0.14
CA SER A 116 -10.54 7.12 -0.11
C SER A 116 -9.84 7.99 0.95
N ALA A 117 -9.99 7.64 2.24
CA ALA A 117 -9.34 8.35 3.34
C ALA A 117 -7.81 8.26 3.29
N ALA A 118 -7.25 7.10 2.92
CA ALA A 118 -5.82 6.91 2.72
C ALA A 118 -5.27 7.85 1.65
N THR A 119 -5.98 7.98 0.52
CA THR A 119 -5.55 8.82 -0.59
C THR A 119 -5.58 10.31 -0.20
N GLU A 120 -6.65 10.75 0.46
CA GLU A 120 -6.74 12.11 1.02
C GLU A 120 -5.58 12.39 1.99
N LEU A 121 -5.29 11.44 2.88
CA LEU A 121 -4.20 11.53 3.85
C LEU A 121 -2.83 11.62 3.16
N VAL A 122 -2.56 10.78 2.17
CA VAL A 122 -1.29 10.77 1.41
C VAL A 122 -1.06 12.11 0.71
N GLU A 123 -2.07 12.66 0.03
CA GLU A 123 -1.97 13.95 -0.64
C GLU A 123 -1.65 15.08 0.34
N ALA A 124 -2.38 15.13 1.44
CA ALA A 124 -2.20 16.16 2.44
C ALA A 124 -0.82 16.04 3.13
N ALA A 125 -0.37 14.82 3.43
CA ALA A 125 0.94 14.54 4.01
C ALA A 125 2.08 14.87 3.04
N ARG A 126 1.92 14.60 1.73
CA ARG A 126 2.88 14.98 0.69
C ARG A 126 3.07 16.50 0.61
N PHE A 127 2.00 17.26 0.84
CA PHE A 127 2.09 18.72 0.93
C PHE A 127 2.75 19.16 2.25
N TRP A 128 2.43 18.52 3.37
CA TRP A 128 3.01 18.86 4.68
C TRP A 128 4.50 18.52 4.78
N SER A 129 4.93 17.46 4.11
CA SER A 129 6.33 17.01 4.16
C SER A 129 7.31 18.06 3.61
N LYS A 130 6.87 18.99 2.76
CA LYS A 130 7.68 20.10 2.23
C LYS A 130 7.65 21.39 3.04
N LEU A 131 6.78 21.49 4.05
CA LEU A 131 6.64 22.73 4.84
C LEU A 131 7.89 23.03 5.65
N THR A 132 8.33 24.28 5.65
CA THR A 132 9.32 24.77 6.60
C THR A 132 8.62 25.38 7.82
N LYS A 133 9.33 25.57 8.93
CA LYS A 133 8.79 26.15 10.17
C LYS A 133 7.61 25.36 10.78
N CYS A 134 7.76 24.05 10.87
CA CYS A 134 6.85 23.14 11.56
C CYS A 134 7.65 22.19 12.47
N ASP A 135 6.96 21.41 13.28
CA ASP A 135 7.51 20.42 14.22
C ASP A 135 7.59 19.01 13.62
N ILE A 136 7.33 18.84 12.31
CA ILE A 136 7.50 17.56 11.62
C ILE A 136 9.00 17.20 11.63
N PRO A 137 9.39 16.02 12.14
CA PRO A 137 10.80 15.65 12.27
C PRO A 137 11.47 15.40 10.91
N GLY A 138 12.77 15.69 10.86
CA GLY A 138 13.60 15.54 9.65
C GLY A 138 13.52 16.72 8.70
N GLU A 139 14.43 16.74 7.73
CA GLU A 139 14.51 17.79 6.72
C GLU A 139 13.29 17.77 5.77
N PRO A 140 12.79 18.94 5.33
CA PRO A 140 11.73 19.01 4.36
C PRO A 140 12.01 18.16 3.12
N HIS A 141 10.97 17.47 2.66
CA HIS A 141 11.04 16.60 1.47
C HIS A 141 9.72 16.68 0.72
N HIS A 142 9.77 16.86 -0.60
CA HIS A 142 8.58 16.80 -1.45
C HIS A 142 8.77 15.68 -2.47
N PRO A 143 8.07 14.55 -2.33
CA PRO A 143 8.07 13.51 -3.35
C PRO A 143 7.71 14.09 -4.74
N GLU A 144 8.51 13.78 -5.75
CA GLU A 144 8.43 14.39 -7.08
C GLU A 144 7.11 14.07 -7.78
N ARG A 145 6.63 12.83 -7.62
CA ARG A 145 5.42 12.33 -8.27
C ARG A 145 4.57 11.52 -7.31
N ILE A 146 3.27 11.54 -7.58
CA ILE A 146 2.30 10.61 -7.01
C ILE A 146 1.57 9.92 -8.15
N PHE A 147 1.39 8.61 -8.00
CA PHE A 147 0.63 7.75 -8.90
C PHE A 147 -0.43 7.03 -8.08
N TYR A 148 -1.52 6.62 -8.74
CA TYR A 148 -2.62 5.95 -8.07
C TYR A 148 -2.83 4.57 -8.65
N TYR A 149 -2.81 3.56 -7.79
CA TYR A 149 -2.95 2.17 -8.19
C TYR A 149 -4.36 1.65 -7.92
N TYR A 150 -4.75 0.66 -8.70
CA TYR A 150 -6.07 0.05 -8.61
C TYR A 150 -6.05 -1.16 -7.67
N CYS A 151 -6.52 -0.95 -6.45
CA CYS A 151 -7.03 -1.98 -5.53
C CYS A 151 -8.47 -1.58 -5.15
N VAL A 152 -9.38 -1.63 -6.12
CA VAL A 152 -10.73 -1.04 -6.00
C VAL A 152 -11.83 -2.09 -5.87
N HIS A 153 -12.84 -1.79 -5.08
CA HIS A 153 -13.98 -2.66 -4.78
C HIS A 153 -15.19 -2.39 -5.70
N LEU A 154 -14.95 -1.75 -6.84
CA LEU A 154 -15.97 -1.38 -7.81
C LEU A 154 -15.69 -2.07 -9.15
N ARG A 155 -16.75 -2.59 -9.79
CA ARG A 155 -16.69 -3.04 -11.17
C ARG A 155 -16.74 -1.82 -12.09
N GLN A 156 -15.59 -1.34 -12.54
CA GLN A 156 -15.48 -0.15 -13.38
C GLN A 156 -14.85 -0.48 -14.74
N ALA A 157 -15.36 0.17 -15.79
CA ALA A 157 -14.63 0.29 -17.05
C ALA A 157 -13.66 1.46 -16.91
N ILE A 158 -12.41 1.15 -16.57
CA ILE A 158 -11.38 2.16 -16.31
C ILE A 158 -10.62 2.53 -17.58
N GLN A 159 -10.25 3.81 -17.71
CA GLN A 159 -9.30 4.28 -18.70
C GLN A 159 -8.03 4.73 -17.97
N PRO A 160 -7.04 3.84 -17.77
CA PRO A 160 -5.85 4.21 -17.02
C PRO A 160 -5.00 5.21 -17.82
N ALA A 161 -4.30 6.10 -17.11
CA ALA A 161 -3.36 7.04 -17.75
C ALA A 161 -2.19 6.33 -18.43
N PHE A 162 -1.78 5.17 -17.89
CA PHE A 162 -0.82 4.24 -18.48
C PHE A 162 -0.99 2.87 -17.84
N VAL A 163 -0.40 1.85 -18.48
CA VAL A 163 -0.32 0.49 -17.93
C VAL A 163 1.16 0.11 -17.84
N LEU A 164 1.53 -0.57 -16.76
CA LEU A 164 2.86 -1.13 -16.60
C LEU A 164 2.80 -2.63 -16.91
N ASP A 165 3.60 -3.08 -17.87
CA ASP A 165 3.73 -4.51 -18.15
C ASP A 165 4.41 -5.21 -16.97
N ILE A 166 3.72 -6.19 -16.40
CA ILE A 166 4.17 -7.03 -15.28
C ILE A 166 4.16 -8.52 -15.66
N SER A 167 4.11 -8.85 -16.96
CA SER A 167 3.95 -10.22 -17.43
C SER A 167 5.01 -11.17 -16.85
N SER A 168 6.28 -10.73 -16.79
CA SER A 168 7.39 -11.48 -16.19
C SER A 168 7.34 -11.60 -14.67
N HIS A 169 6.46 -10.84 -14.00
CA HIS A 169 6.34 -10.77 -12.54
C HIS A 169 4.97 -11.24 -12.03
N TRP A 170 4.11 -11.73 -12.92
CA TRP A 170 2.75 -12.14 -12.56
C TRP A 170 2.76 -13.25 -11.50
N GLU A 171 3.60 -14.27 -11.67
CA GLU A 171 3.63 -15.40 -10.74
C GLU A 171 4.06 -14.99 -9.32
N THR A 172 5.03 -14.08 -9.21
CA THR A 172 5.46 -13.54 -7.91
C THR A 172 4.36 -12.70 -7.26
N LYS A 173 3.66 -11.86 -8.04
CA LYS A 173 2.49 -11.11 -7.58
C LYS A 173 1.40 -12.06 -7.07
N ALA A 174 1.07 -13.09 -7.84
CA ALA A 174 0.06 -14.07 -7.47
C ALA A 174 0.47 -14.84 -6.20
N ALA A 175 1.76 -15.18 -6.07
CA ALA A 175 2.29 -15.83 -4.88
C ALA A 175 2.21 -14.93 -3.63
N SER A 176 2.53 -13.63 -3.74
CA SER A 176 2.44 -12.71 -2.60
C SER A 176 1.00 -12.51 -2.13
N ILE A 177 0.02 -12.51 -3.05
CA ILE A 177 -1.41 -12.45 -2.71
C ILE A 177 -1.82 -13.74 -1.98
N ARG A 178 -1.37 -14.90 -2.44
CA ARG A 178 -1.67 -16.20 -1.81
C ARG A 178 -1.14 -16.34 -0.38
N CYS A 179 -0.14 -15.55 0.02
CA CYS A 179 0.33 -15.51 1.40
C CYS A 179 -0.75 -15.07 2.39
N TYR A 180 -1.75 -14.30 1.96
CA TYR A 180 -2.86 -13.83 2.80
C TYR A 180 -4.02 -14.84 2.82
N GLU A 181 -3.73 -16.05 3.31
CA GLU A 181 -4.69 -17.16 3.31
C GLU A 181 -5.98 -16.83 4.06
N SER A 182 -5.87 -16.13 5.20
CA SER A 182 -7.02 -15.70 6.01
C SER A 182 -7.96 -14.74 5.27
N GLN A 183 -7.48 -14.06 4.23
CA GLN A 183 -8.28 -13.11 3.46
C GLN A 183 -8.87 -13.72 2.19
N PHE A 184 -8.08 -14.54 1.49
CA PHE A 184 -8.42 -14.98 0.13
C PHE A 184 -8.71 -16.47 -0.01
N ILE A 185 -8.39 -17.30 0.99
CA ILE A 185 -8.53 -18.77 0.90
C ILE A 185 -9.50 -19.29 1.96
N VAL A 186 -9.27 -18.96 3.23
CA VAL A 186 -10.08 -19.46 4.34
C VAL A 186 -11.51 -18.93 4.23
N GLY A 187 -12.50 -19.82 4.36
CA GLY A 187 -13.92 -19.48 4.30
C GLY A 187 -14.45 -19.13 2.90
N ARG A 188 -13.63 -19.31 1.84
CA ARG A 188 -14.04 -19.08 0.45
C ARG A 188 -14.37 -20.41 -0.26
N PRO A 189 -15.36 -20.41 -1.18
CA PRO A 189 -15.60 -21.55 -2.06
C PRO A 189 -14.36 -21.87 -2.91
N THR A 190 -14.10 -23.16 -3.12
CA THR A 190 -13.03 -23.63 -4.03
C THR A 190 -13.45 -23.59 -5.50
N GLU A 191 -14.76 -23.48 -5.76
CA GLU A 191 -15.32 -23.34 -7.09
C GLU A 191 -15.50 -21.86 -7.44
N PRO A 192 -15.18 -21.43 -8.68
CA PRO A 192 -15.36 -20.05 -9.09
C PRO A 192 -16.85 -19.69 -9.10
N PRO A 193 -17.22 -18.47 -8.70
CA PRO A 193 -18.61 -18.04 -8.73
C PRO A 193 -19.13 -18.04 -10.16
N THR A 194 -20.30 -18.63 -10.35
CA THR A 194 -21.06 -18.57 -11.58
C THR A 194 -21.74 -17.20 -11.71
N PHE A 195 -22.28 -16.92 -12.90
CA PHE A 195 -23.09 -15.71 -13.11
C PHE A 195 -24.31 -15.63 -12.18
N LEU A 196 -24.80 -16.78 -11.70
CA LEU A 196 -26.00 -16.91 -10.88
C LEU A 196 -25.76 -16.74 -9.38
N ASP A 197 -24.50 -16.78 -8.91
CA ASP A 197 -24.14 -16.73 -7.49
C ASP A 197 -24.17 -15.30 -6.90
N ARG A 198 -25.14 -14.48 -7.31
CA ARG A 198 -25.32 -13.10 -6.81
C ARG A 198 -26.47 -12.96 -5.83
#